data_AF-A0A2G5I3K3-F1
#
_entry.id   AF-A0A2G5I3K3-F1
#
_cell.length_a   1.000
_cell.length_b   1.000
_cell.length_c   1.000
_cell.angle_alpha   90.00
_cell.angle_beta   90.00
_cell.angle_gamma   90.00
#
_symmetry.space_group_name_H-M   'P 1'
#
loop_
_entity.id
_entity.type
_entity.pdbx_description
1 polymer ?
#
loop_
_entity_poly.entity_id
_entity_poly.type
_entity_poly.pdbx_seq_one_letter_code
_entity_poly.pdbx_strand_id
1 'polypeptide(L)'
;MQFTSIIAAAVALAAGVNAQHSFTAWSSTGYTGRTTRTGAHGTYNLGFTAASYRYSSAPGDGCCAKTCMNRRETGSFCGSRSNENVASSNRFNKVVMGCGSAVLNC
;
A
#
# COMPACT_ATOMS: atom_id res chain seq x y z
N MET A 1 6.62 28.11 17.66
CA MET A 1 6.12 26.83 18.20
C MET A 1 4.68 26.69 17.76
N GLN A 2 4.34 25.59 17.07
CA GLN A 2 3.03 24.93 16.96
C GLN A 2 2.99 24.16 15.64
N PHE A 3 3.46 22.91 15.68
CA PHE A 3 3.09 21.94 14.65
C PHE A 3 1.88 21.20 15.18
N THR A 4 0.72 21.49 14.59
CA THR A 4 -0.57 20.91 14.92
C THR A 4 -0.52 19.41 14.64
N SER A 5 -0.44 18.63 15.71
CA SER A 5 -0.48 17.17 15.71
C SER A 5 -1.84 16.70 15.21
N ILE A 6 -2.00 16.48 13.91
CA ILE A 6 -3.17 15.76 13.40
C ILE A 6 -2.90 14.27 13.57
N ILE A 7 -3.38 13.75 14.69
CA ILE A 7 -3.53 12.32 14.96
C ILE A 7 -4.57 11.80 13.95
N ALA A 8 -4.11 11.21 12.86
CA ALA A 8 -4.97 10.47 11.95
C ALA A 8 -4.80 8.97 12.22
N ALA A 9 -5.61 8.52 13.19
CA ALA A 9 -5.88 7.12 13.46
C ALA A 9 -6.46 6.46 12.20
N ALA A 10 -5.66 5.67 11.49
CA ALA A 10 -6.17 4.71 10.53
C ALA A 10 -6.32 3.38 11.28
N VAL A 11 -7.56 3.08 11.66
CA VAL A 11 -7.98 1.77 12.14
C VAL A 11 -7.81 0.79 10.98
N ALA A 12 -6.64 0.14 10.90
CA ALA A 12 -6.51 -1.10 10.17
C ALA A 12 -7.11 -2.19 11.06
N LEU A 13 -8.41 -2.42 10.87
CA LEU A 13 -9.12 -3.60 11.38
C LEU A 13 -8.25 -4.83 11.18
N ALA A 14 -8.06 -5.56 12.27
CA ALA A 14 -7.34 -6.82 12.35
C ALA A 14 -7.92 -7.84 11.35
N ALA A 15 -7.37 -7.87 10.14
CA ALA A 15 -7.38 -9.05 9.28
C ALA A 15 -5.93 -9.54 9.26
N GLY A 16 -5.71 -10.76 9.73
CA GLY A 16 -4.40 -11.38 9.95
C GLY A 16 -3.34 -10.86 8.98
N VAL A 17 -2.39 -10.09 9.52
CA VAL A 17 -1.17 -9.70 8.83
C VAL A 17 -0.35 -10.99 8.71
N ASN A 18 -0.69 -11.82 7.73
CA ASN A 18 0.13 -12.98 7.39
C ASN A 18 1.47 -12.42 6.93
N ALA A 19 2.53 -12.69 7.69
CA ALA A 19 3.85 -12.11 7.45
C ALA A 19 4.40 -12.41 6.04
N GLN A 20 3.85 -13.43 5.37
CA GLN A 20 4.18 -13.85 4.02
C GLN A 20 3.68 -12.87 2.93
N HIS A 21 2.62 -12.10 3.20
CA HIS A 21 2.02 -11.19 2.23
C HIS A 21 1.58 -9.88 2.90
N SER A 22 2.35 -8.81 2.67
CA SER A 22 2.06 -7.50 3.26
C SER A 22 2.53 -6.35 2.36
N PHE A 23 1.81 -5.23 2.43
CA PHE A 23 2.14 -4.02 1.71
C PHE A 23 2.35 -2.87 2.68
N THR A 24 3.52 -2.25 2.62
CA THR A 24 3.88 -1.08 3.41
C THR A 24 4.11 0.10 2.49
N ALA A 25 3.46 1.23 2.76
CA ALA A 25 3.65 2.47 2.03
C ALA A 25 4.13 3.59 2.95
N TRP A 26 4.84 4.55 2.36
CA TRP A 26 5.36 5.73 3.04
C TRP A 26 5.04 7.00 2.25
N SER A 27 4.76 8.09 2.96
CA SER A 27 4.41 9.38 2.36
C SER A 27 5.55 10.04 1.61
N SER A 28 6.79 9.70 1.93
CA SER A 28 8.00 10.29 1.36
C SER A 28 8.85 9.23 0.65
N THR A 29 9.82 9.69 -0.14
CA THR A 29 10.82 8.82 -0.76
C THR A 29 11.76 8.22 0.30
N GLY A 30 12.47 7.14 -0.04
CA GLY A 30 13.43 6.49 0.85
C GLY A 30 12.80 5.79 2.06
N TYR A 31 11.52 5.41 2.00
CA TYR A 31 10.81 4.72 3.08
C TYR A 31 10.67 5.55 4.37
N THR A 32 10.43 6.86 4.23
CA THR A 32 10.35 7.81 5.36
C THR A 32 9.00 8.52 5.44
N GLY A 33 8.75 9.21 6.55
CA GLY A 33 7.51 9.95 6.79
C GLY A 33 6.39 9.08 7.33
N ARG A 34 5.14 9.42 7.01
CA ARG A 34 3.96 8.68 7.48
C ARG A 34 3.94 7.31 6.83
N THR A 35 3.70 6.27 7.62
CA THR A 35 3.69 4.88 7.16
C THR A 35 2.33 4.24 7.35
N THR A 36 1.99 3.29 6.49
CA THR A 36 0.84 2.41 6.64
C THR A 36 1.19 1.03 6.15
N ARG A 37 0.88 0.03 6.96
CA ARG A 37 1.07 -1.38 6.64
C ARG A 37 -0.30 -2.04 6.50
N THR A 38 -0.44 -2.85 5.46
CA THR A 38 -1.69 -3.48 5.04
C THR A 38 -1.44 -4.97 4.79
N GLY A 39 -2.48 -5.78 4.96
CA GLY A 39 -2.43 -7.26 5.01
C GLY A 39 -2.93 -7.94 3.75
N ALA A 40 -3.16 -9.24 3.82
CA ALA A 40 -3.21 -10.11 2.64
C ALA A 40 -4.38 -9.90 1.65
N HIS A 41 -5.46 -9.22 2.05
CA HIS A 41 -6.61 -9.06 1.16
C HIS A 41 -7.47 -7.85 1.56
N GLY A 42 -7.90 -7.07 0.57
CA GLY A 42 -8.83 -5.97 0.78
C GLY A 42 -8.42 -4.69 0.08
N THR A 43 -9.25 -3.65 0.28
CA THR A 43 -8.99 -2.29 -0.20
C THR A 43 -8.62 -1.40 0.98
N TYR A 44 -7.49 -0.70 0.86
CA TYR A 44 -6.91 0.10 1.92
C TYR A 44 -6.68 1.53 1.44
N ASN A 45 -7.34 2.48 2.09
CA ASN A 45 -7.08 3.90 1.89
C ASN A 45 -5.99 4.35 2.87
N LEU A 46 -4.92 4.94 2.36
CA LEU A 46 -3.74 5.29 3.15
C LEU A 46 -3.92 6.58 3.97
N GLY A 47 -4.85 7.45 3.56
CA GLY A 47 -5.03 8.78 4.17
C GLY A 47 -3.85 9.74 3.93
N PHE A 48 -2.94 9.37 3.03
CA PHE A 48 -1.85 10.19 2.49
C PHE A 48 -1.48 9.69 1.09
N THR A 49 -0.75 10.51 0.35
CA THR A 49 -0.19 10.13 -0.94
C THR A 49 1.18 9.50 -0.74
N ALA A 50 1.31 8.21 -1.06
CA ALA A 50 2.54 7.45 -0.93
C ALA A 50 3.53 7.78 -2.05
N ALA A 51 4.80 7.97 -1.65
CA ALA A 51 5.93 8.23 -2.54
C ALA A 51 6.98 7.10 -2.49
N SER A 52 6.86 6.14 -1.57
CA SER A 52 7.62 4.89 -1.59
C SER A 52 6.83 3.74 -1.00
N TYR A 53 7.19 2.50 -1.36
CA TYR A 53 6.51 1.30 -0.88
C TYR A 53 7.37 0.05 -0.89
N ARG A 54 6.96 -0.92 -0.08
CA ARG A 54 7.45 -2.29 -0.07
C ARG A 54 6.28 -3.23 -0.03
N TYR A 55 6.22 -4.08 -1.04
CA TYR A 55 5.32 -5.18 -1.13
C TYR A 55 6.11 -6.47 -0.93
N SER A 56 5.70 -7.25 0.06
CA SER A 56 6.20 -8.59 0.31
C SER A 56 5.10 -9.57 -0.08
N SER A 57 5.48 -10.59 -0.84
CA SER A 57 4.63 -11.72 -1.22
C SER A 57 5.52 -12.95 -1.36
N ALA A 58 5.04 -14.09 -0.86
CA ALA A 58 5.70 -15.36 -1.12
C ALA A 58 5.65 -15.70 -2.62
N PRO A 59 6.70 -16.32 -3.18
CA PRO A 59 6.67 -16.82 -4.55
C PRO A 59 5.61 -17.92 -4.68
N GLY A 60 4.73 -17.82 -5.67
CA GLY A 60 3.67 -18.80 -5.91
C GLY A 60 2.40 -18.63 -5.06
N ASP A 61 2.31 -17.59 -4.24
CA ASP A 61 1.13 -17.31 -3.39
C ASP A 61 -0.11 -16.88 -4.20
N GLY A 62 0.08 -16.52 -5.47
CA GLY A 62 -1.00 -16.04 -6.34
C GLY A 62 -1.56 -14.68 -5.94
N CYS A 63 -0.90 -13.97 -5.01
CA CYS A 63 -1.34 -12.69 -4.50
C CYS A 63 -0.78 -11.51 -5.28
N CYS A 64 -1.68 -10.59 -5.59
CA CYS A 64 -1.42 -9.38 -6.34
C CYS A 64 -1.85 -8.16 -5.54
N ALA A 65 -1.13 -7.08 -5.76
CA ALA A 65 -1.40 -5.79 -5.18
C ALA A 65 -1.44 -4.74 -6.28
N LYS A 66 -2.44 -3.86 -6.20
CA LYS A 66 -2.68 -2.78 -7.13
C LYS A 66 -2.68 -1.46 -6.37
N THR A 67 -1.87 -0.51 -6.82
CA THR A 67 -1.85 0.84 -6.28
C THR A 67 -2.76 1.73 -7.11
N CYS A 68 -3.50 2.57 -6.42
CA CYS A 68 -4.50 3.44 -7.01
C CYS A 68 -4.34 4.86 -6.49
N MET A 69 -4.45 5.83 -7.38
CA MET A 69 -4.68 7.23 -7.02
C MET A 69 -6.13 7.55 -7.31
N ASN A 70 -6.94 7.66 -6.25
CA ASN A 70 -8.39 7.80 -6.35
C ASN A 70 -9.04 6.59 -7.06
N ARG A 71 -9.37 6.73 -8.36
CA ARG A 71 -9.96 5.69 -9.24
C ARG A 71 -9.02 5.26 -10.37
N ARG A 72 -7.83 5.85 -10.45
CA ARG A 72 -6.85 5.54 -11.49
C ARG A 72 -5.84 4.53 -10.95
N GLU A 73 -5.61 3.47 -11.71
CA GLU A 73 -4.50 2.55 -11.46
C GLU A 73 -3.16 3.23 -11.74
N THR A 74 -2.26 3.15 -10.76
CA THR A 74 -0.88 3.67 -10.85
C THR A 74 0.17 2.56 -10.92
N GLY A 75 -0.22 1.33 -10.58
CA GLY A 75 0.63 0.16 -10.71
C GLY A 75 -0.06 -1.11 -10.24
N SER A 76 0.39 -2.24 -10.77
CA SER A 76 -0.07 -3.59 -10.39
C SER A 76 1.13 -4.53 -10.33
N PHE A 77 1.17 -5.41 -9.33
CA PHE A 77 2.29 -6.34 -9.11
C PHE A 77 1.83 -7.58 -8.35
N CYS A 78 2.30 -8.75 -8.82
CA CYS A 78 1.94 -10.07 -8.29
C CYS A 78 3.14 -10.82 -7.68
N GLY A 79 4.09 -10.07 -7.12
CA GLY A 79 5.28 -10.60 -6.49
C GLY A 79 6.03 -9.52 -5.72
N SER A 80 6.90 -9.93 -4.79
CA SER A 80 7.64 -9.02 -3.92
C SER A 80 8.33 -7.90 -4.71
N ARG A 81 8.05 -6.66 -4.32
CA ARG A 81 8.54 -5.47 -5.02
C ARG A 81 8.73 -4.33 -4.05
N SER A 82 9.81 -3.58 -4.20
CA SER A 82 10.04 -2.34 -3.48
C SER A 82 10.30 -1.20 -4.45
N ASN A 83 9.89 -0.01 -4.08
CA ASN A 83 10.23 1.21 -4.79
C ASN A 83 10.42 2.33 -3.77
N GLU A 84 11.65 2.85 -3.69
CA GLU A 84 12.00 3.93 -2.78
C GLU A 84 11.65 5.32 -3.33
N ASN A 85 11.39 5.44 -4.63
CA ASN A 85 11.11 6.70 -5.30
C ASN A 85 10.02 6.52 -6.37
N VAL A 86 8.77 6.51 -5.93
CA VAL A 86 7.61 6.49 -6.83
C VAL A 86 7.52 7.84 -7.52
N ALA A 87 7.66 7.83 -8.85
CA ALA A 87 7.50 9.01 -9.69
C ALA A 87 6.20 9.75 -9.35
N SER A 88 6.24 11.09 -9.32
CA SER A 88 5.11 11.93 -8.88
C SER A 88 3.78 11.57 -9.57
N SER A 89 3.82 11.21 -10.86
CA SER A 89 2.65 10.82 -11.66
C SER A 89 2.05 9.45 -11.30
N ASN A 90 2.80 8.61 -10.58
CA ASN A 90 2.43 7.25 -10.17
C ASN A 90 2.27 7.11 -8.65
N ARG A 91 2.32 8.21 -7.91
CA ARG A 91 2.01 8.21 -6.47
C ARG A 91 0.56 7.82 -6.25
N PHE A 92 0.27 7.22 -5.11
CA PHE A 92 -1.02 6.57 -4.86
C PHE A 92 -1.50 6.84 -3.44
N ASN A 93 -2.81 6.80 -3.23
CA ASN A 93 -3.45 7.01 -1.93
C ASN A 93 -4.30 5.81 -1.48
N LYS A 94 -4.43 4.80 -2.35
CA LYS A 94 -5.19 3.59 -2.12
C LYS A 94 -4.41 2.37 -2.62
N VAL A 95 -4.57 1.25 -1.93
CA VAL A 95 -3.96 -0.04 -2.28
C VAL A 95 -5.05 -1.10 -2.24
N VAL A 96 -5.11 -1.94 -3.26
CA VAL A 96 -6.05 -3.05 -3.36
C VAL A 96 -5.24 -4.32 -3.46
N MET A 97 -5.45 -5.26 -2.54
CA MET A 97 -4.75 -6.53 -2.51
C MET A 97 -5.72 -7.68 -2.58
N GLY A 98 -5.30 -8.74 -3.27
CA GLY A 98 -6.06 -9.96 -3.34
C GLY A 98 -5.33 -11.07 -4.09
N CYS A 99 -5.81 -12.29 -3.92
CA CYS A 99 -5.12 -13.49 -4.38
C CYS A 99 -6.00 -14.35 -5.28
N GLY A 100 -5.39 -15.10 -6.19
CA GLY A 100 -6.08 -15.96 -7.13
C GLY A 100 -6.98 -15.17 -8.09
N SER A 101 -8.28 -15.42 -8.05
CA SER A 101 -9.29 -14.78 -8.90
C SER A 101 -9.86 -13.48 -8.33
N ALA A 102 -9.24 -12.90 -7.29
CA ALA A 102 -9.68 -11.65 -6.70
C ALA A 102 -9.64 -10.49 -7.70
N VAL A 103 -10.78 -9.81 -7.88
CA VAL A 103 -10.87 -8.63 -8.75
C VAL A 103 -10.29 -7.42 -8.03
N LEU A 104 -9.16 -6.90 -8.53
CA LEU A 104 -8.50 -5.71 -7.97
C LEU A 104 -8.96 -4.45 -8.69
N ASN A 105 -9.97 -3.78 -8.12
CA ASN A 105 -10.54 -2.56 -8.67
C ASN A 105 -10.08 -1.30 -7.94
N CYS A 106 -9.51 -0.38 -8.70
CA CYS A 106 -9.49 1.03 -8.33
C CYS A 106 -10.89 1.64 -8.58
#